data_AF-A0A9X2Z1E1-F1
#
_entry.id   AF-A0A9X2Z1E1-F1
#
_cell.length_a   1.000
_cell.length_b   1.000
_cell.length_c   1.000
_cell.angle_alpha   90.00
_cell.angle_beta   90.00
_cell.angle_gamma   90.00
#
_symmetry.space_group_name_H-M   'P 1'
#
loop_
_entity.id
_entity.type
_entity.pdbx_description
1 polymer ?
#
loop_
_entity_poly.entity_id
_entity_poly.type
_entity_poly.pdbx_seq_one_letter_code
_entity_poly.pdbx_strand_id
1 'polypeptide(L)'
;MSAAIIEPFGSGRLDEMDDGTVVLSVPLRRGVIVIGAGGPADVGRIRVSKTRGTITVSRLDGRPLHVDVVGDGPSTTRVLDVPGPVLTLLRSRGRWTVANPAIGAERPCGVKRFADVVGTFAVAKQRRCQHAHSG
;
A
#
# COMPACT_ATOMS: atom_id res chain seq x y z
N MET A 1 24.68 -2.98 10.11
CA MET A 1 23.24 -2.82 9.88
C MET A 1 22.81 -3.91 8.91
N SER A 2 22.11 -4.95 9.39
CA SER A 2 21.60 -6.02 8.51
C SER A 2 20.44 -5.46 7.68
N ALA A 3 20.51 -5.63 6.35
CA ALA A 3 19.36 -5.37 5.49
C ALA A 3 18.23 -6.32 5.91
N ALA A 4 17.09 -5.77 6.32
CA ALA A 4 15.89 -6.58 6.55
C ALA A 4 15.50 -7.19 5.20
N ILE A 5 15.62 -8.51 5.07
CA ILE A 5 15.14 -9.23 3.89
C ILE A 5 13.63 -9.28 4.00
N ILE A 6 12.95 -8.46 3.21
CA ILE A 6 11.49 -8.55 3.08
C ILE A 6 11.19 -9.75 2.19
N GLU A 7 10.73 -10.83 2.82
CA GLU A 7 10.31 -12.04 2.11
C GLU A 7 9.25 -11.71 1.04
N PRO A 8 9.37 -12.27 -0.19
CA PRO A 8 8.36 -12.10 -1.21
C PRO A 8 7.00 -12.56 -0.72
N PHE A 9 5.91 -11.89 -1.08
CA PHE A 9 4.55 -12.27 -0.67
C PHE A 9 3.60 -12.37 -1.86
N GLY A 10 2.60 -13.26 -1.74
CA GLY A 10 1.49 -13.31 -2.69
C GLY A 10 0.41 -12.28 -2.31
N SER A 11 -0.24 -11.69 -3.31
CA SER A 11 -1.42 -10.85 -3.11
C SER A 11 -2.36 -10.96 -4.32
N GLY A 12 -3.42 -11.76 -4.17
CA GLY A 12 -4.42 -11.92 -5.22
C GLY A 12 -5.09 -10.59 -5.61
N ARG A 13 -5.23 -9.66 -4.66
CA ARG A 13 -5.80 -8.33 -4.94
C ARG A 13 -4.90 -7.43 -5.76
N LEU A 14 -3.59 -7.47 -5.51
CA LEU A 14 -2.65 -6.79 -6.39
C LEU A 14 -2.61 -7.44 -7.77
N ASP A 15 -2.74 -8.77 -7.85
CA ASP A 15 -2.77 -9.49 -9.12
C ASP A 15 -4.04 -9.16 -9.93
N GLU A 16 -5.20 -9.05 -9.27
CA GLU A 16 -6.50 -8.67 -9.84
C GLU A 16 -6.58 -7.21 -10.31
N MET A 17 -5.82 -6.30 -9.71
CA MET A 17 -5.83 -4.88 -10.08
C MET A 17 -5.46 -4.70 -11.56
N ASP A 18 -6.20 -3.90 -12.31
CA ASP A 18 -5.82 -3.62 -13.71
C ASP A 18 -4.55 -2.78 -13.78
N ASP A 19 -3.76 -2.95 -14.85
CA ASP A 19 -2.61 -2.08 -15.14
C ASP A 19 -3.09 -0.63 -15.34
N GLY A 20 -2.26 0.34 -14.95
CA GLY A 20 -2.56 1.76 -15.02
C GLY A 20 -2.43 2.48 -13.69
N THR A 21 -3.06 3.64 -13.57
CA THR A 21 -2.95 4.49 -12.38
C THR A 21 -4.32 4.74 -11.74
N VAL A 22 -4.40 4.56 -10.43
CA VAL A 22 -5.58 4.87 -9.63
C VAL A 22 -5.21 5.78 -8.46
N VAL A 23 -6.06 6.75 -8.17
CA VAL A 23 -5.95 7.59 -6.98
C VAL A 23 -6.88 7.06 -5.90
N LEU A 24 -6.38 6.79 -4.70
CA LEU A 24 -7.17 6.30 -3.58
C LEU A 24 -7.22 7.33 -2.46
N SER A 25 -8.39 7.45 -1.83
CA SER A 25 -8.53 8.18 -0.56
C SER A 25 -8.13 7.26 0.58
N VAL A 26 -7.37 7.78 1.54
CA VAL A 26 -6.87 7.01 2.69
C VAL A 26 -7.08 7.77 3.99
N PRO A 27 -7.42 7.09 5.09
CA PRO A 27 -7.52 7.73 6.39
C PRO A 27 -6.12 8.15 6.88
N LEU A 28 -6.03 9.36 7.39
CA LEU A 28 -4.84 9.94 8.01
C LEU A 28 -5.09 10.22 9.49
N ARG A 29 -4.14 9.85 10.33
CA ARG A 29 -4.07 10.28 11.73
C ARG A 29 -2.74 10.95 11.97
N ARG A 30 -2.78 12.25 12.33
CA ARG A 30 -1.57 13.08 12.52
C ARG A 30 -0.63 12.99 11.31
N GLY A 31 -1.20 12.92 10.11
CA GLY A 31 -0.46 12.79 8.86
C GLY A 31 0.05 11.39 8.51
N VAL A 32 -0.22 10.35 9.30
CA VAL A 32 0.14 8.95 9.02
C VAL A 32 -1.05 8.19 8.45
N ILE A 33 -0.84 7.37 7.41
CA ILE A 33 -1.88 6.48 6.91
C ILE A 33 -2.08 5.36 7.92
N VAL A 34 -3.27 5.23 8.50
CA VAL A 34 -3.54 4.18 9.49
C VAL A 34 -4.56 3.19 8.96
N ILE A 35 -4.14 1.95 8.77
CA ILE A 35 -5.02 0.86 8.32
C ILE A 35 -5.65 0.17 9.53
N GLY A 36 -6.96 -0.06 9.44
CA GLY A 36 -7.71 -0.79 10.47
C GLY A 36 -8.12 0.06 11.67
N ALA A 37 -7.77 1.36 11.69
CA ALA A 37 -8.27 2.26 12.73
C ALA A 37 -9.75 2.62 12.48
N GLY A 38 -10.60 2.36 13.48
CA GLY A 38 -11.96 2.91 13.53
C GLY A 38 -11.97 4.33 14.11
N GLY A 39 -13.00 5.11 13.75
CA GLY A 39 -13.23 6.47 14.26
C GLY A 39 -12.77 7.58 13.33
N PRO A 40 -12.89 8.86 13.74
CA PRO A 40 -12.57 10.01 12.91
C PRO A 40 -11.12 9.99 12.42
N ALA A 41 -10.93 10.42 11.17
CA ALA A 41 -9.63 10.57 10.54
C ALA A 41 -9.71 11.64 9.45
N ASP A 42 -8.61 12.35 9.25
CA ASP A 42 -8.45 13.21 8.07
C ASP A 42 -8.37 12.33 6.81
N VAL A 43 -8.65 12.90 5.63
CA VAL A 43 -8.59 12.16 4.37
C VAL A 43 -7.39 12.62 3.55
N GLY A 44 -6.45 11.71 3.35
CA GLY A 44 -5.33 11.84 2.43
C GLY A 44 -5.62 11.22 1.06
N ARG A 45 -4.73 11.44 0.11
CA ARG A 45 -4.76 10.76 -1.19
C ARG A 45 -3.42 10.15 -1.53
N ILE A 46 -3.46 8.93 -2.04
CA ILE A 46 -2.30 8.24 -2.62
C ILE A 46 -2.54 7.98 -4.11
N ARG A 47 -1.46 8.02 -4.88
CA ARG A 47 -1.40 7.51 -6.25
C ARG A 47 -0.83 6.11 -6.21
N VAL A 48 -1.53 5.18 -6.84
CA VAL A 48 -1.09 3.80 -7.04
C VAL A 48 -0.96 3.57 -8.53
N SER A 49 0.23 3.25 -9.00
CA SER A 49 0.49 2.96 -10.41
C SER A 49 0.96 1.52 -10.52
N LYS A 50 0.33 0.73 -11.39
CA LYS A 50 0.65 -0.67 -11.63
C LYS A 50 1.03 -0.89 -13.09
N THR A 51 2.07 -1.70 -13.28
CA THR A 51 2.38 -2.43 -14.50
C THR A 51 2.42 -3.93 -14.17
N ARG A 52 2.55 -4.78 -15.20
CA ARG A 52 2.71 -6.23 -15.04
C ARG A 52 3.77 -6.67 -14.02
N GLY A 53 4.84 -5.89 -13.87
CA GLY A 53 6.00 -6.23 -13.04
C GLY A 53 6.26 -5.28 -11.87
N THR A 54 5.53 -4.18 -11.75
CA THR A 54 5.85 -3.14 -10.77
C THR A 54 4.60 -2.45 -10.25
N ILE A 55 4.58 -2.17 -8.95
CA ILE A 55 3.60 -1.28 -8.34
C ILE A 55 4.35 -0.19 -7.61
N THR A 56 3.91 1.06 -7.79
CA THR A 56 4.38 2.20 -7.01
C THR A 56 3.23 2.81 -6.24
N VAL A 57 3.50 3.22 -4.99
CA VAL A 57 2.57 3.94 -4.13
C VAL A 57 3.25 5.20 -3.62
N SER A 58 2.62 6.34 -3.82
CA SER A 58 3.11 7.65 -3.37
C SER A 58 1.97 8.50 -2.88
N ARG A 59 2.24 9.46 -1.98
CA ARG A 59 1.24 10.44 -1.59
C ARG A 59 1.13 11.54 -2.64
N LEU A 60 -0.09 12.03 -2.87
CA LEU A 60 -0.31 13.14 -3.80
C LEU A 60 0.06 14.51 -3.23
N ASP A 61 0.17 14.64 -1.90
CA ASP A 61 0.57 15.87 -1.23
C ASP A 61 2.10 16.04 -1.13
N GLY A 62 2.87 15.15 -1.76
CA GLY A 62 4.33 15.18 -1.76
C GLY A 62 4.99 14.80 -0.43
N ARG A 63 4.22 14.51 0.62
CA ARG A 63 4.77 14.08 1.91
C ARG A 63 5.29 12.64 1.82
N PRO A 64 6.25 12.25 2.67
CA PRO A 64 6.68 10.87 2.76
C PRO A 64 5.50 9.93 3.08
N LEU A 65 5.57 8.73 2.53
CA LEU A 65 4.62 7.66 2.80
C LEU A 65 4.93 7.07 4.18
N HIS A 66 4.10 7.40 5.16
CA HIS A 66 4.09 6.79 6.48
C HIS A 66 2.85 5.93 6.60
N VAL A 67 3.03 4.66 6.94
CA VAL A 67 1.92 3.72 7.07
C VAL A 67 2.07 2.94 8.37
N ASP A 68 0.98 2.93 9.11
CA ASP A 68 0.82 2.20 10.34
C ASP A 68 -0.38 1.24 10.19
N VAL A 69 -0.22 0.00 10.65
CA VAL A 69 -1.28 -1.02 10.64
C VAL A 69 -1.67 -1.29 12.09
N VAL A 70 -2.95 -1.12 12.39
CA VAL A 70 -3.49 -1.49 13.70
C VAL A 70 -3.50 -3.03 13.80
N GLY A 71 -2.86 -3.53 14.85
CA GLY A 71 -2.84 -4.96 15.18
C GLY A 71 -4.09 -5.38 15.95
N ASP A 72 -4.12 -6.64 16.38
CA ASP A 72 -5.18 -7.13 17.25
C ASP A 72 -4.90 -6.60 18.67
N GLY A 73 -5.63 -5.55 19.09
CA GLY A 73 -5.46 -4.86 20.38
C GLY A 73 -4.96 -3.41 20.25
N PRO A 74 -4.40 -2.79 21.31
CA PRO A 74 -3.95 -1.40 21.28
C PRO A 74 -2.64 -1.18 20.49
N SER A 75 -2.08 -2.24 19.91
CA SER A 75 -0.80 -2.18 19.21
C SER A 75 -0.97 -1.64 17.80
N THR A 76 -0.05 -0.77 17.40
CA THR A 76 0.08 -0.29 16.02
C THR A 76 1.46 -0.67 15.54
N THR A 77 1.54 -1.31 14.38
CA THR A 77 2.81 -1.74 13.78
C THR A 77 3.14 -0.83 12.62
N ARG A 78 4.36 -0.28 12.62
CA ARG A 78 4.87 0.50 11.50
C ARG A 78 5.15 -0.43 10.32
N VAL A 79 4.67 -0.04 9.14
CA VAL A 79 4.88 -0.82 7.91
C VAL A 79 6.24 -0.51 7.29
N LEU A 80 6.71 0.74 7.42
CA LEU A 80 7.94 1.25 6.82
C LEU A 80 8.80 1.91 7.90
N ASP A 81 9.98 1.36 8.18
CA ASP A 81 10.93 1.81 9.19
C ASP A 81 11.44 3.22 8.85
N VAL A 82 11.76 3.45 7.57
CA VAL A 82 12.12 4.76 7.03
C VAL A 82 11.04 5.22 6.06
N PRO A 83 10.31 6.30 6.38
CA PRO A 83 9.39 6.91 5.45
C PRO A 83 10.07 7.35 4.16
N GLY A 84 9.51 6.95 3.02
CA GLY A 84 10.03 7.27 1.70
C GLY A 84 9.00 8.01 0.85
N PRO A 85 9.42 8.73 -0.20
CA PRO A 85 8.50 9.39 -1.12
C PRO A 85 7.64 8.40 -1.91
N VAL A 86 8.16 7.19 -2.15
CA VAL A 86 7.52 6.14 -2.94
C VAL A 86 7.82 4.76 -2.32
N LEU A 87 6.79 3.94 -2.15
CA LEU A 87 6.93 2.49 -1.96
C LEU A 87 6.87 1.82 -3.34
N THR A 88 7.88 1.01 -3.65
CA THR A 88 7.94 0.24 -4.90
C THR A 88 7.91 -1.25 -4.60
N LEU A 89 6.98 -1.97 -5.23
CA LEU A 89 6.89 -3.42 -5.21
C LEU A 89 7.28 -3.97 -6.59
N LEU A 90 8.13 -4.99 -6.61
CA LEU A 90 8.57 -5.68 -7.82
C LEU A 90 7.98 -7.08 -7.85
N ARG A 91 7.54 -7.52 -9.02
CA ARG A 91 7.02 -8.87 -9.23
C ARG A 91 8.13 -9.81 -9.67
N SER A 92 8.28 -10.93 -8.98
CA SER A 92 9.14 -12.04 -9.38
C SER A 92 8.49 -13.37 -9.06
N ARG A 93 8.43 -14.28 -10.04
CA ARG A 93 7.85 -15.63 -9.90
C ARG A 93 6.45 -15.63 -9.26
N GLY A 94 5.60 -14.68 -9.67
CA GLY A 94 4.23 -14.54 -9.15
C GLY A 94 4.11 -13.97 -7.73
N ARG A 95 5.22 -13.54 -7.12
CA ARG A 95 5.24 -12.91 -5.79
C ARG A 95 5.74 -11.47 -5.88
N TRP A 96 5.35 -10.66 -4.91
CA TRP A 96 5.72 -9.24 -4.80
C TRP A 96 6.77 -9.06 -3.72
N THR A 97 7.78 -8.23 -3.99
CA THR A 97 8.87 -7.90 -3.06
C THR A 97 9.07 -6.39 -3.02
N VAL A 98 9.43 -5.83 -1.87
CA VAL A 98 9.78 -4.41 -1.75
C VAL A 98 11.13 -4.15 -2.43
N ALA A 99 11.19 -3.15 -3.32
CA ALA A 99 12.40 -2.84 -4.08
C ALA A 99 13.52 -2.22 -3.22
N ASN A 100 13.16 -1.45 -2.19
CA ASN A 100 14.12 -0.75 -1.34
C ASN A 100 14.07 -1.28 0.11
N PRO A 101 15.04 -2.12 0.51
CA PRO A 101 15.09 -2.68 1.86
C PRO A 101 15.49 -1.67 2.95
N ALA A 102 15.96 -0.46 2.59
CA ALA A 102 16.14 0.64 3.55
C ALA A 102 14.80 1.19 4.05
N ILE A 103 13.74 0.96 3.27
CA ILE A 103 12.36 0.99 3.76
C ILE A 103 12.12 -0.37 4.44
N GLY A 104 12.89 -0.64 5.49
CA GLY A 104 12.78 -1.86 6.27
C GLY A 104 11.34 -1.97 6.74
N ALA A 105 10.78 -3.16 6.70
CA ALA A 105 9.58 -3.41 7.46
C ALA A 105 10.05 -4.19 8.66
N GLU A 106 9.95 -3.63 9.87
CA GLU A 106 10.14 -4.40 11.11
C GLU A 106 9.34 -5.72 11.08
N ARG A 107 8.24 -5.77 10.30
CA ARG A 107 7.46 -6.98 10.08
C ARG A 107 6.99 -7.14 8.62
N PRO A 108 7.43 -8.19 7.91
CA PRO A 108 6.95 -8.53 6.55
C PRO A 108 5.41 -8.63 6.42
N CYS A 109 4.70 -8.96 7.51
CA CYS A 109 3.24 -9.01 7.51
C CYS A 109 2.57 -7.64 7.34
N GLY A 110 3.21 -6.55 7.78
CA GLY A 110 2.68 -5.19 7.67
C GLY A 110 2.61 -4.71 6.22
N VAL A 111 3.69 -4.93 5.45
CA VAL A 111 3.75 -4.56 4.02
C VAL A 111 2.71 -5.33 3.24
N LYS A 112 2.61 -6.65 3.43
CA LYS A 112 1.58 -7.46 2.78
C LYS A 112 0.19 -6.92 3.09
N ARG A 113 -0.12 -6.64 4.36
CA ARG A 113 -1.45 -6.13 4.77
C ARG A 113 -1.76 -4.77 4.14
N PHE A 114 -0.78 -3.86 4.10
CA PHE A 114 -0.92 -2.59 3.39
C PHE A 114 -1.20 -2.82 1.90
N ALA A 115 -0.43 -3.69 1.27
CA ALA A 115 -0.56 -3.99 -0.15
C ALA A 115 -1.91 -4.63 -0.50
N ASP A 116 -2.42 -5.54 0.35
CA ASP A 116 -3.73 -6.16 0.19
C ASP A 116 -4.87 -5.13 0.29
N VAL A 117 -4.77 -4.16 1.21
CA VAL A 117 -5.74 -3.07 1.33
C VAL A 117 -5.71 -2.15 0.13
N VAL A 118 -4.51 -1.77 -0.34
CA VAL A 118 -4.34 -0.98 -1.56
C VAL A 118 -4.97 -1.70 -2.75
N GLY A 119 -4.67 -2.99 -2.95
CA GLY A 119 -5.24 -3.80 -4.03
C GLY A 119 -6.76 -3.87 -3.95
N THR A 120 -7.30 -4.10 -2.75
CA THR A 120 -8.76 -4.17 -2.53
C THR A 120 -9.46 -2.88 -2.94
N PHE A 121 -8.93 -1.72 -2.51
CA PHE A 121 -9.53 -0.43 -2.85
C PHE A 121 -9.31 -0.03 -4.31
N ALA A 122 -8.15 -0.36 -4.89
CA ALA A 122 -7.86 -0.14 -6.30
C ALA A 122 -8.85 -0.91 -7.19
N VAL A 123 -9.00 -2.22 -6.96
CA VAL A 123 -9.94 -3.08 -7.69
C VAL A 123 -11.37 -2.58 -7.52
N ALA A 124 -11.79 -2.27 -6.30
CA ALA A 124 -13.13 -1.75 -6.04
C ALA A 124 -13.40 -0.44 -6.80
N LYS A 125 -12.40 0.45 -6.89
CA LYS A 125 -12.52 1.71 -7.63
C LYS A 125 -12.53 1.48 -9.15
N GLN A 126 -11.66 0.64 -9.68
CA GLN A 126 -11.60 0.30 -11.11
C GLN A 126 -12.93 -0.29 -11.59
N ARG A 127 -13.50 -1.25 -10.85
CA ARG A 127 -14.80 -1.84 -11.16
C ARG A 127 -15.91 -0.79 -11.22
N ARG A 128 -15.98 0.13 -10.25
CA ARG A 128 -16.98 1.21 -10.27
C ARG A 128 -16.85 2.12 -11.49
N CYS A 129 -15.63 2.46 -11.90
CA CYS A 129 -15.39 3.26 -13.09
C CYS A 129 -15.80 2.52 -14.38
N GLN A 130 -15.55 1.21 -14.46
CA GLN A 130 -15.95 0.37 -15.59
C GLN A 130 -17.48 0.29 -15.69
N HIS A 131 -18.19 0.11 -14.58
CA HIS A 131 -19.66 0.12 -14.59
C HIS A 131 -20.27 1.47 -14.97
N ALA A 132 -19.61 2.59 -14.66
CA ALA A 132 -20.09 3.93 -15.00
C ALA A 132 -19.89 4.32 -16.48
N HIS A 133 -19.05 3.60 -17.24
CA HIS A 133 -18.83 3.84 -18.67
C HIS A 133 -19.69 2.95 -19.58
N SER A 134 -20.46 2.02 -18.99
CA SER A 134 -21.28 1.05 -19.72
C SER A 134 -22.79 1.32 -19.63
N GLY A 135 -23.20 2.49 -19.11
CA GLY A 135 -24.59 2.94 -19.05
C GLY A 135 -24.73 4.31 -19.70
#